data_AF-A0A5Q2FAG7-F1
#
_entry.id   AF-A0A5Q2FAG7-F1
#
_cell.length_a   1.000
_cell.length_b   1.000
_cell.length_c   1.000
_cell.angle_alpha   90.00
_cell.angle_beta   90.00
_cell.angle_gamma   90.00
#
_symmetry.space_group_name_H-M   'P 1'
#
loop_
_entity.id
_entity.type
_entity.pdbx_description
1 polymer ?
#
loop_
_entity_poly.entity_id
_entity_poly.type
_entity_poly.pdbx_seq_one_letter_code
_entity_poly.pdbx_strand_id
1 'polypeptide(L)'
;MALTAVAWLSNALGAVFRGIAAQRFPWGNMYEFTLTTIAFIVLAYLVLAQRFRMRWLGLPVTLLATIGIGLAVEVFYVAVADLVPALHSMWFVVHIVAASIAGALFNLGSLLSVLYLLRKRADEKGTTRGWLAQLPGLKTLDLWAYRTTAIGFPLWTFAVAAGAVWAQYAWGRFWGWDPKETFSLVTWVIVAAYLHARLTAGWKGSKAAILSVIVLVAFWFNFIGVNLIFSGLHSYAGI
;
A
#
# COMPACT_ATOMS: atom_id res chain seq x y z
N MET A 1 11.84 15.83 8.72
CA MET A 1 12.34 15.53 7.36
C MET A 1 13.64 14.75 7.38
N ALA A 2 14.73 15.28 7.97
CA ALA A 2 16.01 14.55 8.03
C ALA A 2 15.88 13.17 8.70
N LEU A 3 15.26 13.10 9.89
CA LEU A 3 15.01 11.83 10.58
C LEU A 3 14.19 10.85 9.74
N THR A 4 13.15 11.31 9.04
CA THR A 4 12.33 10.47 8.15
C THR A 4 13.13 9.95 6.96
N ALA A 5 14.02 10.76 6.40
CA ALA A 5 14.90 10.34 5.30
C ALA A 5 15.95 9.31 5.76
N VAL A 6 16.51 9.51 6.97
CA VAL A 6 17.42 8.53 7.58
C VAL A 6 16.68 7.22 7.85
N ALA A 7 15.48 7.27 8.45
CA ALA A 7 14.67 6.08 8.70
C ALA A 7 14.31 5.33 7.39
N TRP A 8 13.96 6.09 6.33
CA TRP A 8 13.72 5.51 5.02
C TRP A 8 14.97 4.82 4.46
N LEU A 9 16.13 5.48 4.54
CA LEU A 9 17.40 4.94 4.06
C LEU A 9 17.76 3.66 4.83
N SER A 10 17.60 3.65 6.15
CA SER A 10 17.83 2.46 6.98
C SER A 10 16.92 1.30 6.57
N ASN A 11 15.63 1.56 6.34
CA ASN A 11 14.69 0.52 5.88
C ASN A 11 15.07 -0.02 4.49
N ALA A 12 15.42 0.87 3.55
CA ALA A 12 15.83 0.50 2.20
C ALA A 12 17.13 -0.31 2.21
N LEU A 13 18.14 0.11 2.98
CA LEU A 13 19.38 -0.63 3.17
C LEU A 13 19.14 -1.98 3.84
N GLY A 14 18.21 -2.07 4.81
CA GLY A 14 17.81 -3.33 5.42
C GLY A 14 17.28 -4.34 4.40
N ALA A 15 16.40 -3.90 3.49
CA ALA A 15 15.93 -4.74 2.39
C ALA A 15 17.08 -5.17 1.46
N VAL A 16 17.97 -4.25 1.08
CA VAL A 16 19.12 -4.55 0.20
C VAL A 16 20.08 -5.55 0.85
N PHE A 17 20.47 -5.34 2.11
CA PHE A 17 21.36 -6.26 2.82
C PHE A 17 20.74 -7.63 3.01
N ARG A 18 19.42 -7.68 3.22
CA ARG A 18 18.69 -8.95 3.25
C ARG A 18 18.75 -9.68 1.90
N GLY A 19 18.61 -8.96 0.80
CA GLY A 19 18.76 -9.53 -0.55
C GLY A 19 20.16 -10.06 -0.81
N ILE A 20 21.20 -9.33 -0.37
CA ILE A 20 22.60 -9.77 -0.45
C ILE A 20 22.82 -11.03 0.40
N ALA A 21 22.32 -11.05 1.63
CA ALA A 21 22.43 -12.21 2.51
C ALA A 21 21.72 -13.45 1.94
N ALA A 22 20.58 -13.24 1.28
CA ALA A 22 19.80 -14.31 0.66
C ALA A 22 20.30 -14.70 -0.75
N GLN A 23 21.22 -13.94 -1.35
CA GLN A 23 21.63 -14.07 -2.76
C GLN A 23 20.45 -14.05 -3.76
N ARG A 24 19.41 -13.26 -3.45
CA ARG A 24 18.18 -13.14 -4.25
C ARG A 24 17.47 -11.81 -4.00
N PHE A 25 16.42 -11.51 -4.78
CA PHE A 25 15.56 -10.38 -4.48
C PHE A 25 14.78 -10.61 -3.15
N PRO A 26 14.74 -9.61 -2.25
CA PRO A 26 14.16 -9.71 -0.91
C PRO A 26 12.66 -9.42 -0.94
N TRP A 27 11.88 -10.22 -1.68
CA TRP A 27 10.42 -10.05 -1.86
C TRP A 27 9.60 -11.33 -1.68
N GLY A 28 10.17 -12.35 -1.05
CA GLY A 28 9.59 -13.70 -0.99
C GLY A 28 8.53 -13.93 0.09
N ASN A 29 8.41 -13.04 1.08
CA ASN A 29 7.54 -13.23 2.24
C ASN A 29 6.89 -11.93 2.73
N MET A 30 5.99 -12.04 3.72
CA MET A 30 5.24 -10.91 4.28
C MET A 30 6.13 -9.83 4.90
N TYR A 31 7.22 -10.20 5.57
CA TYR A 31 8.19 -9.25 6.13
C TYR A 31 8.82 -8.39 5.03
N GLU A 32 9.39 -9.06 4.04
CA GLU A 32 10.05 -8.48 2.87
C GLU A 32 9.11 -7.55 2.07
N PHE A 33 7.86 -7.98 1.85
CA PHE A 33 6.84 -7.17 1.19
C PHE A 33 6.47 -5.93 2.01
N THR A 34 6.33 -6.07 3.33
CA THR A 34 5.95 -4.98 4.23
C THR A 34 7.04 -3.92 4.29
N LEU A 35 8.31 -4.31 4.48
CA LEU A 35 9.44 -3.38 4.47
C LEU A 35 9.52 -2.59 3.16
N THR A 36 9.36 -3.29 2.04
CA THR A 36 9.40 -2.69 0.70
C THR A 36 8.23 -1.71 0.48
N THR A 37 7.01 -2.10 0.85
CA THR A 37 5.83 -1.24 0.70
C THR A 37 5.93 0.00 1.60
N ILE A 38 6.39 -0.13 2.85
CA ILE A 38 6.66 1.01 3.73
C ILE A 38 7.76 1.92 3.15
N ALA A 39 8.82 1.35 2.56
CA ALA A 39 9.85 2.14 1.88
C ALA A 39 9.25 2.95 0.74
N PHE A 40 8.36 2.39 -0.09
CA PHE A 40 7.69 3.14 -1.14
C PHE A 40 6.72 4.20 -0.61
N ILE A 41 5.97 3.92 0.47
CA ILE A 41 5.08 4.90 1.14
C ILE A 41 5.89 6.11 1.60
N VAL A 42 6.99 5.87 2.33
CA VAL A 42 7.81 6.94 2.88
C VAL A 42 8.56 7.67 1.77
N LEU A 43 9.04 6.98 0.73
CA LEU A 43 9.63 7.62 -0.45
C LEU A 43 8.65 8.57 -1.12
N ALA A 44 7.44 8.09 -1.41
CA ALA A 44 6.39 8.90 -2.02
C ALA A 44 6.03 10.10 -1.14
N TYR A 45 5.95 9.92 0.18
CA TYR A 45 5.81 11.05 1.11
C TYR A 45 6.96 12.05 1.03
N LEU A 46 8.22 11.59 1.03
CA LEU A 46 9.38 12.48 0.93
C LEU A 46 9.32 13.30 -0.37
N VAL A 47 8.95 12.67 -1.50
CA VAL A 47 8.72 13.36 -2.77
C VAL A 47 7.61 14.41 -2.65
N LEU A 48 6.46 14.05 -2.08
CA LEU A 48 5.33 14.98 -1.87
C LEU A 48 5.70 16.15 -0.95
N ALA A 49 6.46 15.88 0.11
CA ALA A 49 6.91 16.86 1.08
C ALA A 49 7.90 17.86 0.48
N GLN A 50 8.79 17.41 -0.42
CA GLN A 50 9.77 18.26 -1.10
C GLN A 50 9.17 19.03 -2.27
N ARG A 51 8.42 18.35 -3.15
CA ARG A 51 7.88 18.95 -4.38
C ARG A 51 6.66 19.82 -4.15
N PHE A 52 5.77 19.42 -3.24
CA PHE A 52 4.49 20.09 -3.01
C PHE A 52 4.34 20.66 -1.59
N ARG A 53 5.44 20.70 -0.83
CA ARG A 53 5.50 21.25 0.55
C ARG A 53 4.50 20.60 1.52
N MET A 54 4.15 19.33 1.30
CA MET A 54 3.20 18.56 2.13
C MET A 54 3.80 18.02 3.43
N ARG A 55 4.60 18.84 4.14
CA ARG A 55 5.26 18.40 5.38
C ARG A 55 4.28 17.97 6.47
N TRP A 56 3.07 18.53 6.46
CA TRP A 56 1.97 18.18 7.36
C TRP A 56 1.57 16.69 7.28
N LEU A 57 1.79 16.02 6.15
CA LEU A 57 1.52 14.58 5.99
C LEU A 57 2.54 13.71 6.75
N GLY A 58 3.59 14.32 7.32
CA GLY A 58 4.67 13.61 8.00
C GLY A 58 4.20 12.79 9.18
N LEU A 59 3.49 13.39 10.13
CA LEU A 59 3.00 12.69 11.33
C LEU A 59 2.24 11.39 11.00
N PRO A 60 1.18 11.40 10.15
CA PRO A 60 0.42 10.20 9.87
C PRO A 60 1.18 9.19 9.02
N VAL A 61 2.08 9.62 8.11
CA VAL A 61 2.93 8.70 7.35
C VAL A 61 3.98 8.03 8.24
N THR A 62 4.62 8.78 9.13
CA THR A 62 5.60 8.20 10.06
C THR A 62 4.92 7.27 11.05
N LEU A 63 3.71 7.57 11.49
CA LEU A 63 2.94 6.66 12.34
C LEU A 63 2.63 5.35 11.62
N LEU A 64 2.15 5.43 10.36
CA LEU A 64 1.91 4.25 9.53
C LEU A 64 3.21 3.43 9.30
N ALA A 65 4.33 4.11 9.06
CA ALA A 65 5.63 3.46 8.88
C ALA A 65 6.10 2.75 10.15
N THR A 66 5.97 3.40 11.32
CA THR A 66 6.33 2.80 12.62
C THR A 66 5.47 1.58 12.92
N ILE A 67 4.16 1.67 12.73
CA ILE A 67 3.25 0.53 12.95
C ILE A 67 3.56 -0.60 11.96
N GLY A 68 3.75 -0.28 10.68
CA GLY A 68 4.03 -1.27 9.64
C GLY A 68 5.37 -1.99 9.84
N ILE A 69 6.43 -1.25 10.18
CA ILE A 69 7.75 -1.84 10.49
C ILE A 69 7.69 -2.62 11.79
N GLY A 70 7.01 -2.10 12.82
CA GLY A 70 6.80 -2.82 14.08
C GLY A 70 6.10 -4.15 13.86
N LEU A 71 5.00 -4.16 13.09
CA LEU A 71 4.30 -5.38 12.71
C LEU A 71 5.18 -6.34 11.91
N ALA A 72 6.00 -5.81 10.99
CA ALA A 72 6.93 -6.63 10.24
C ALA A 72 7.92 -7.35 11.17
N VAL A 73 8.53 -6.64 12.10
CA VAL A 73 9.54 -7.20 13.02
C VAL A 73 8.92 -8.16 14.05
N GLU A 74 7.77 -7.80 14.63
CA GLU A 74 7.17 -8.56 15.74
C GLU A 74 6.36 -9.78 15.27
N VAL A 75 5.74 -9.70 14.09
CA VAL A 75 4.75 -10.70 13.66
C VAL A 75 5.16 -11.40 12.36
N PHE A 76 5.72 -10.69 11.39
CA PHE A 76 6.00 -11.26 10.07
C PHE A 76 7.45 -11.71 9.89
N TYR A 77 8.32 -11.49 10.89
CA TYR A 77 9.74 -11.73 10.74
C TYR A 77 10.04 -13.21 10.48
N VAL A 78 10.70 -13.46 9.35
CA VAL A 78 11.21 -14.77 8.97
C VAL A 78 12.73 -14.69 8.91
N ALA A 79 13.42 -15.77 9.25
CA ALA A 79 14.86 -15.88 8.97
C ALA A 79 15.14 -15.81 7.45
N VAL A 80 16.37 -15.47 7.09
CA VAL A 80 16.77 -15.47 5.68
C VAL A 80 16.78 -16.92 5.17
N ALA A 81 16.03 -17.16 4.10
CA ALA A 81 15.88 -18.47 3.47
C ALA A 81 15.76 -18.33 1.94
N ASP A 82 15.99 -19.43 1.24
CA ASP A 82 15.82 -19.53 -0.20
C ASP A 82 14.35 -19.38 -0.62
N LEU A 83 14.14 -18.97 -1.87
CA LEU A 83 12.79 -18.94 -2.45
C LEU A 83 12.32 -20.35 -2.74
N VAL A 84 11.08 -20.62 -2.40
CA VAL A 84 10.36 -21.78 -2.96
C VAL A 84 10.36 -21.71 -4.49
N PRO A 85 10.43 -22.86 -5.19
CA PRO A 85 10.54 -22.93 -6.66
C PRO A 85 9.53 -22.05 -7.42
N ALA A 86 8.30 -21.93 -6.92
CA ALA A 86 7.23 -21.14 -7.51
C ALA A 86 7.54 -19.63 -7.63
N LEU A 87 8.50 -19.11 -6.86
CA LEU A 87 8.85 -17.67 -6.85
C LEU A 87 10.06 -17.34 -7.73
N HIS A 88 10.71 -18.32 -8.36
CA HIS A 88 11.85 -18.11 -9.25
C HIS A 88 11.41 -17.63 -10.63
N SER A 89 10.89 -16.41 -10.71
CA SER A 89 10.43 -15.81 -11.96
C SER A 89 10.57 -14.28 -11.96
N MET A 90 10.95 -13.71 -13.10
CA MET A 90 10.95 -12.24 -13.26
C MET A 90 9.54 -11.66 -13.20
N TRP A 91 8.51 -12.43 -13.58
CA TRP A 91 7.12 -12.00 -13.46
C TRP A 91 6.69 -11.84 -12.01
N PHE A 92 7.20 -12.68 -11.10
CA PHE A 92 6.98 -12.52 -9.67
C PHE A 92 7.56 -11.19 -9.17
N VAL A 93 8.82 -10.89 -9.54
CA VAL A 93 9.48 -9.65 -9.16
C VAL A 93 8.70 -8.43 -9.65
N VAL A 94 8.35 -8.40 -10.93
CA VAL A 94 7.62 -7.28 -11.55
C VAL A 94 6.23 -7.12 -10.92
N HIS A 95 5.53 -8.23 -10.65
CA HIS A 95 4.25 -8.23 -9.95
C HIS A 95 4.35 -7.60 -8.55
N ILE A 96 5.29 -8.07 -7.73
CA ILE A 96 5.44 -7.59 -6.35
C ILE A 96 5.83 -6.12 -6.30
N VAL A 97 6.79 -5.68 -7.13
CA VAL A 97 7.18 -4.27 -7.18
C VAL A 97 5.99 -3.38 -7.59
N ALA A 98 5.24 -3.78 -8.62
CA ALA A 98 4.05 -3.05 -9.04
C ALA A 98 2.98 -3.01 -7.93
N ALA A 99 2.75 -4.14 -7.25
CA ALA A 99 1.81 -4.24 -6.14
C ALA A 99 2.23 -3.38 -4.93
N SER A 100 3.52 -3.32 -4.60
CA SER A 100 4.05 -2.48 -3.51
C SER A 100 3.93 -1.00 -3.83
N ILE A 101 4.20 -0.56 -5.06
CA ILE A 101 4.04 0.85 -5.44
C ILE A 101 2.57 1.25 -5.47
N ALA A 102 1.69 0.40 -6.03
CA ALA A 102 0.25 0.63 -6.01
C ALA A 102 -0.29 0.68 -4.58
N GLY A 103 0.12 -0.27 -3.73
CA GLY A 103 -0.20 -0.30 -2.31
C GLY A 103 0.25 0.95 -1.58
N ALA A 104 1.43 1.49 -1.90
CA ALA A 104 1.91 2.73 -1.33
C ALA A 104 1.01 3.93 -1.68
N LEU A 105 0.59 4.02 -2.95
CA LEU A 105 -0.31 5.08 -3.43
C LEU A 105 -1.71 4.95 -2.83
N PHE A 106 -2.25 3.74 -2.69
CA PHE A 106 -3.53 3.51 -2.01
C PHE A 106 -3.46 3.88 -0.52
N ASN A 107 -2.37 3.51 0.17
CA ASN A 107 -2.16 3.93 1.56
C ASN A 107 -2.14 5.46 1.69
N LEU A 108 -1.40 6.17 0.83
CA LEU A 108 -1.35 7.63 0.86
C LEU A 108 -2.69 8.28 0.49
N GLY A 109 -3.37 7.80 -0.56
CA GLY A 109 -4.68 8.33 -0.98
C GLY A 109 -5.76 8.15 0.10
N SER A 110 -5.76 7.00 0.76
CA SER A 110 -6.69 6.73 1.85
C SER A 110 -6.31 7.44 3.14
N LEU A 111 -5.02 7.63 3.43
CA LEU A 111 -4.57 8.47 4.55
C LEU A 111 -5.08 9.91 4.37
N LEU A 112 -4.95 10.48 3.17
CA LEU A 112 -5.49 11.80 2.84
C LEU A 112 -7.02 11.85 3.01
N SER A 113 -7.73 10.78 2.68
CA SER A 113 -9.18 10.66 2.91
C SER A 113 -9.55 10.56 4.39
N VAL A 114 -8.76 9.86 5.21
CA VAL A 114 -8.93 9.84 6.67
C VAL A 114 -8.71 11.25 7.23
N LEU A 115 -7.65 11.95 6.80
CA LEU A 115 -7.41 13.34 7.20
C LEU A 115 -8.54 14.28 6.77
N TYR A 116 -9.11 14.08 5.59
CA TYR A 116 -10.30 14.80 5.15
C TYR A 116 -11.45 14.62 6.14
N LEU A 117 -11.75 13.38 6.55
CA LEU A 117 -12.86 13.09 7.47
C LEU A 117 -12.60 13.67 8.86
N LEU A 118 -11.37 13.54 9.36
CA LEU A 118 -10.96 14.10 10.65
C LEU A 118 -11.05 15.63 10.65
N ARG A 119 -10.53 16.28 9.60
CA ARG A 119 -10.57 17.74 9.45
C ARG A 119 -11.99 18.25 9.33
N LYS A 120 -12.82 17.59 8.51
CA LYS A 120 -14.23 17.96 8.33
C LYS A 120 -14.98 17.92 9.66
N ARG A 121 -14.80 16.83 10.41
CA ARG A 121 -15.44 16.65 11.72
C ARG A 121 -14.97 17.69 12.75
N ALA A 122 -13.70 18.07 12.71
CA ALA A 122 -13.14 19.10 13.59
C ALA A 122 -13.68 20.51 13.23
N ASP A 123 -13.79 20.82 11.93
CA ASP A 123 -14.35 22.09 11.45
C ASP A 123 -15.84 22.20 11.84
N GLU A 124 -16.63 21.14 11.67
CA GLU A 124 -18.05 21.09 12.08
C GLU A 124 -18.26 21.28 13.58
N LYS A 125 -17.30 20.82 14.41
CA LYS A 125 -17.36 20.96 15.88
C LYS A 125 -16.69 22.23 16.41
N GLY A 126 -16.08 23.04 15.54
CA GLY A 126 -15.27 24.18 15.97
C GLY A 126 -14.02 23.81 16.78
N THR A 127 -13.54 22.56 16.68
CA THR A 127 -12.41 22.04 17.47
C THR A 127 -11.11 21.95 16.68
N THR A 128 -11.03 22.59 15.51
CA THR A 128 -9.82 22.62 14.68
C THR A 128 -8.69 23.37 15.39
N ARG A 129 -7.74 22.64 15.95
CA ARG A 129 -6.60 23.18 16.72
C ARG A 129 -5.33 22.36 16.49
N GLY A 130 -4.18 22.91 16.88
CA GLY A 130 -2.89 22.20 16.85
C GLY A 130 -2.49 21.72 15.45
N TRP A 131 -2.02 20.48 15.35
CA TRP A 131 -1.59 19.88 14.08
C TRP A 131 -2.73 19.76 13.04
N LEU A 132 -3.97 19.50 13.48
CA LEU A 132 -5.14 19.46 12.59
C LEU A 132 -5.37 20.81 11.90
N ALA A 133 -5.04 21.93 12.55
CA ALA A 133 -5.14 23.27 11.97
C ALA A 133 -4.16 23.50 10.80
N GLN A 134 -3.02 22.78 10.79
CA GLN A 134 -1.99 22.87 9.74
C GLN A 134 -2.36 22.11 8.46
N LEU A 135 -3.40 21.27 8.49
CA LEU A 135 -3.89 20.57 7.31
C LEU A 135 -4.44 21.57 6.29
N PRO A 136 -4.25 21.32 4.98
CA PRO A 136 -4.85 22.13 3.94
C PRO A 136 -6.38 21.98 3.95
N GLY A 137 -7.07 22.88 3.25
CA GLY A 137 -8.53 22.84 3.17
C GLY A 137 -9.06 21.52 2.59
N LEU A 138 -10.32 21.21 2.95
CA LEU A 138 -11.00 19.96 2.58
C LEU A 138 -10.96 19.65 1.07
N LYS A 139 -11.11 20.67 0.21
CA LYS A 139 -11.02 20.50 -1.25
C LYS A 139 -9.64 20.01 -1.70
N THR A 140 -8.58 20.49 -1.06
CA THR A 140 -7.19 20.09 -1.36
C THR A 140 -6.94 18.65 -0.91
N LEU A 141 -7.39 18.27 0.29
CA LEU A 141 -7.28 16.89 0.78
C LEU A 141 -8.02 15.91 -0.13
N ASP A 142 -9.25 16.23 -0.53
CA ASP A 142 -10.06 15.41 -1.45
C ASP A 142 -9.41 15.27 -2.84
N LEU A 143 -8.86 16.37 -3.39
CA LEU A 143 -8.18 16.35 -4.69
C LEU A 143 -6.92 15.47 -4.67
N TRP A 144 -6.09 15.61 -3.63
CA TRP A 144 -4.87 14.81 -3.51
C TRP A 144 -5.15 13.35 -3.22
N ALA A 145 -6.17 13.05 -2.41
CA ALA A 145 -6.63 11.68 -2.21
C ALA A 145 -6.98 11.02 -3.54
N TYR A 146 -7.80 11.69 -4.35
CA TYR A 146 -8.18 11.19 -5.67
C TYR A 146 -7.01 11.04 -6.63
N ARG A 147 -6.14 12.05 -6.77
CA ARG A 147 -4.99 11.96 -7.68
C ARG A 147 -4.08 10.81 -7.31
N THR A 148 -3.79 10.65 -6.03
CA THR A 148 -2.90 9.60 -5.54
C THR A 148 -3.49 8.21 -5.80
N THR A 149 -4.77 8.00 -5.47
CA THR A 149 -5.47 6.73 -5.75
C THR A 149 -5.60 6.46 -7.26
N ALA A 150 -5.89 7.48 -8.06
CA ALA A 150 -6.01 7.35 -9.52
C ALA A 150 -4.69 6.94 -10.19
N ILE A 151 -3.55 7.46 -9.73
CA ILE A 151 -2.22 7.04 -10.21
C ILE A 151 -1.92 5.58 -9.80
N GLY A 152 -2.39 5.15 -8.62
CA GLY A 152 -2.21 3.78 -8.15
C GLY A 152 -2.98 2.74 -8.95
N PHE A 153 -4.12 3.09 -9.55
CA PHE A 153 -5.00 2.13 -10.21
C PHE A 153 -4.41 1.45 -11.46
N PRO A 154 -3.76 2.16 -12.40
CA PRO A 154 -3.04 1.49 -13.50
C PRO A 154 -1.96 0.53 -13.01
N LEU A 155 -1.22 0.90 -11.95
CA LEU A 155 -0.20 0.04 -11.37
C LEU A 155 -0.80 -1.20 -10.70
N TRP A 156 -1.94 -1.06 -10.00
CA TRP A 156 -2.66 -2.20 -9.46
C TRP A 156 -3.22 -3.10 -10.55
N THR A 157 -3.75 -2.52 -11.63
CA THR A 157 -4.25 -3.27 -12.79
C THR A 157 -3.12 -4.07 -13.42
N PHE A 158 -1.96 -3.44 -13.62
CA PHE A 158 -0.77 -4.12 -14.09
C PHE A 158 -0.30 -5.19 -13.11
N ALA A 159 -0.31 -4.92 -11.80
CA ALA A 159 0.04 -5.91 -10.79
C ALA A 159 -0.87 -7.14 -10.86
N VAL A 160 -2.19 -6.98 -10.95
CA VAL A 160 -3.13 -8.12 -11.10
C VAL A 160 -2.84 -8.91 -12.37
N ALA A 161 -2.62 -8.23 -13.51
CA ALA A 161 -2.28 -8.88 -14.77
C ALA A 161 -0.93 -9.63 -14.72
N ALA A 162 0.12 -8.99 -14.18
CA ALA A 162 1.43 -9.60 -14.00
C ALA A 162 1.37 -10.78 -13.01
N GLY A 163 0.50 -10.70 -11.99
CA GLY A 163 0.23 -11.78 -11.06
C GLY A 163 -0.38 -12.99 -11.76
N ALA A 164 -1.35 -12.77 -12.65
CA ALA A 164 -1.92 -13.84 -13.47
C ALA A 164 -0.88 -14.49 -14.39
N VAL A 165 0.01 -13.70 -15.01
CA VAL A 165 1.11 -14.24 -15.82
C VAL A 165 2.07 -15.06 -14.95
N TRP A 166 2.44 -14.57 -13.76
CA TRP A 166 3.26 -15.34 -12.81
C TRP A 166 2.55 -16.63 -12.36
N ALA A 167 1.24 -16.61 -12.13
CA ALA A 167 0.46 -17.79 -11.77
C ALA A 167 0.55 -18.89 -12.84
N GLN A 168 0.61 -18.53 -14.12
CA GLN A 168 0.84 -19.50 -15.21
C GLN A 168 2.18 -20.23 -15.05
N TYR A 169 3.25 -19.51 -14.67
CA TYR A 169 4.56 -20.10 -14.42
C TYR A 169 4.59 -20.97 -13.15
N ALA A 170 3.90 -20.54 -12.09
CA ALA A 170 3.91 -21.24 -10.80
C ALA A 170 2.98 -22.46 -10.76
N TRP A 171 1.79 -22.37 -11.36
CA TRP A 171 0.70 -23.33 -11.19
C TRP A 171 0.16 -23.91 -12.50
N GLY A 172 0.72 -23.51 -13.65
CA GLY A 172 0.28 -23.96 -14.98
C GLY A 172 -1.03 -23.35 -15.46
N ARG A 173 -1.58 -22.35 -14.76
CA ARG A 173 -2.82 -21.63 -15.12
C ARG A 173 -2.73 -20.14 -14.76
N PHE A 174 -3.33 -19.27 -15.57
CA PHE A 174 -3.33 -17.82 -15.34
C PHE A 174 -4.18 -17.36 -14.14
N TRP A 175 -5.21 -18.12 -13.78
CA TRP A 175 -6.12 -17.79 -12.69
C TRP A 175 -6.75 -19.07 -12.14
N GLY A 176 -6.86 -19.16 -10.82
CA GLY A 176 -7.39 -20.30 -10.07
C GLY A 176 -8.49 -19.96 -9.07
N TRP A 177 -8.90 -18.69 -8.94
CA TRP A 177 -9.88 -18.23 -7.94
C TRP A 177 -9.46 -18.52 -6.49
N ASP A 178 -8.14 -18.56 -6.25
CA ASP A 178 -7.67 -18.71 -4.88
C ASP A 178 -8.00 -17.43 -4.07
N PRO A 179 -7.95 -17.49 -2.73
CA PRO A 179 -8.26 -16.32 -1.91
C PRO A 179 -7.45 -15.07 -2.29
N LYS A 180 -6.15 -15.20 -2.62
CA LYS A 180 -5.30 -14.04 -2.94
C LYS A 180 -5.69 -13.41 -4.28
N GLU A 181 -5.86 -14.22 -5.31
CA GLU A 181 -6.36 -13.78 -6.61
C GLU A 181 -7.73 -13.12 -6.46
N THR A 182 -8.67 -13.75 -5.77
CA THR A 182 -10.03 -13.25 -5.58
C THR A 182 -10.04 -11.90 -4.87
N PHE A 183 -9.32 -11.75 -3.75
CA PHE A 183 -9.28 -10.48 -3.02
C PHE A 183 -8.47 -9.40 -3.75
N SER A 184 -7.53 -9.77 -4.63
CA SER A 184 -6.88 -8.81 -5.53
C SER A 184 -7.86 -8.22 -6.54
N LEU A 185 -8.76 -9.05 -7.08
CA LEU A 185 -9.84 -8.62 -7.97
C LEU A 185 -10.89 -7.80 -7.23
N VAL A 186 -11.29 -8.20 -6.02
CA VAL A 186 -12.19 -7.40 -5.16
C VAL A 186 -11.61 -6.01 -4.91
N THR A 187 -10.31 -5.93 -4.57
CA THR A 187 -9.63 -4.63 -4.40
C THR A 187 -9.68 -3.82 -5.70
N TRP A 188 -9.41 -4.45 -6.84
CA TRP A 188 -9.50 -3.80 -8.15
C TRP A 188 -10.90 -3.23 -8.43
N VAL A 189 -11.96 -4.01 -8.17
CA VAL A 189 -13.36 -3.58 -8.35
C VAL A 189 -13.70 -2.41 -7.43
N ILE A 190 -13.26 -2.43 -6.17
CA ILE A 190 -13.52 -1.33 -5.23
C ILE A 190 -12.81 -0.05 -5.69
N VAL A 191 -11.56 -0.13 -6.17
CA VAL A 191 -10.85 1.04 -6.71
C VAL A 191 -11.50 1.54 -8.00
N ALA A 192 -11.92 0.63 -8.88
CA ALA A 192 -12.65 0.99 -10.09
C ALA A 192 -13.99 1.68 -9.75
N ALA A 193 -14.74 1.16 -8.79
CA ALA A 193 -15.97 1.77 -8.30
C ALA A 193 -15.72 3.14 -7.66
N TYR A 194 -14.61 3.30 -6.91
CA TYR A 194 -14.16 4.59 -6.40
C TYR A 194 -13.95 5.60 -7.54
N LEU A 195 -13.13 5.25 -8.53
CA LEU A 195 -12.82 6.15 -9.65
C LEU A 195 -14.05 6.42 -10.52
N HIS A 196 -14.89 5.42 -10.74
CA HIS A 196 -16.15 5.56 -11.46
C HIS A 196 -17.06 6.54 -10.73
N ALA A 197 -17.32 6.35 -9.43
CA ALA A 197 -18.13 7.26 -8.64
C ALA A 197 -17.60 8.70 -8.65
N ARG A 198 -16.28 8.89 -8.69
CA ARG A 198 -15.64 10.21 -8.80
C ARG A 198 -15.87 10.86 -10.17
N LEU A 199 -15.73 10.10 -11.25
CA LEU A 199 -15.71 10.60 -12.62
C LEU A 199 -17.10 10.70 -13.25
N THR A 200 -17.99 9.72 -13.00
CA THR A 200 -19.32 9.66 -13.62
C THR A 200 -20.40 10.25 -12.73
N ALA A 201 -20.45 9.83 -11.46
CA ALA A 201 -21.45 10.28 -10.51
C ALA A 201 -21.06 11.55 -9.75
N GLY A 202 -19.85 12.08 -9.98
CA GLY A 202 -19.37 13.33 -9.39
C GLY A 202 -19.22 13.29 -7.86
N TRP A 203 -19.05 12.10 -7.26
CA TRP A 203 -18.93 11.96 -5.81
C TRP A 203 -17.71 12.70 -5.28
N LYS A 204 -17.91 13.55 -4.27
CA LYS A 204 -16.86 14.35 -3.61
C LYS A 204 -17.05 14.34 -2.11
N GLY A 205 -15.98 14.66 -1.39
CA GLY A 205 -16.02 14.82 0.05
C GLY A 205 -16.25 13.51 0.79
N SER A 206 -17.15 13.50 1.79
CA SER A 206 -17.27 12.37 2.72
C SER A 206 -17.59 11.03 2.04
N LYS A 207 -18.46 11.01 1.03
CA LYS A 207 -18.82 9.78 0.31
C LYS A 207 -17.60 9.16 -0.39
N ALA A 208 -16.83 10.00 -1.09
CA ALA A 208 -15.60 9.58 -1.74
C ALA A 208 -14.54 9.16 -0.71
N ALA A 209 -14.39 9.92 0.37
CA ALA A 209 -13.41 9.62 1.42
C ALA A 209 -13.67 8.26 2.09
N ILE A 210 -14.94 7.93 2.38
CA ILE A 210 -15.32 6.61 2.93
C ILE A 210 -14.95 5.50 1.95
N LEU A 211 -15.27 5.68 0.65
CA LEU A 211 -14.95 4.67 -0.35
C LEU A 211 -13.43 4.47 -0.53
N SER A 212 -12.62 5.53 -0.39
CA SER A 212 -11.16 5.40 -0.32
C SER A 212 -10.71 4.64 0.94
N VAL A 213 -11.35 4.82 2.08
CA VAL A 213 -11.05 4.00 3.27
C VAL A 213 -11.40 2.53 3.02
N ILE A 214 -12.48 2.24 2.30
CA ILE A 214 -12.81 0.86 1.90
C ILE A 214 -11.74 0.27 0.97
N VAL A 215 -11.19 1.06 0.03
CA VAL A 215 -10.02 0.64 -0.77
C VAL A 215 -8.85 0.20 0.13
N LEU A 216 -8.56 0.97 1.18
CA LEU A 216 -7.48 0.66 2.12
C LEU A 216 -7.75 -0.64 2.87
N VAL A 217 -8.97 -0.80 3.39
CA VAL A 217 -9.38 -2.01 4.10
C VAL A 217 -9.29 -3.23 3.18
N ALA A 218 -9.75 -3.13 1.94
CA ALA A 218 -9.66 -4.21 0.97
C ALA A 218 -8.21 -4.59 0.64
N PHE A 219 -7.34 -3.59 0.43
CA PHE A 219 -5.92 -3.81 0.20
C PHE A 219 -5.24 -4.53 1.38
N TRP A 220 -5.45 -4.05 2.60
CA TRP A 220 -4.87 -4.67 3.80
C TRP A 220 -5.49 -6.03 4.12
N PHE A 221 -6.77 -6.23 3.84
CA PHE A 221 -7.40 -7.55 3.97
C PHE A 221 -6.81 -8.53 2.96
N ASN A 222 -6.59 -8.12 1.71
CA ASN A 222 -5.91 -8.96 0.73
C ASN A 222 -4.47 -9.28 1.17
N PHE A 223 -3.74 -8.32 1.72
CA PHE A 223 -2.36 -8.56 2.15
C PHE A 223 -2.28 -9.39 3.44
N ILE A 224 -2.85 -8.91 4.55
CA ILE A 224 -2.78 -9.54 5.87
C ILE A 224 -3.88 -10.58 6.06
N GLY A 225 -5.14 -10.19 5.86
CA GLY A 225 -6.30 -11.03 6.16
C GLY A 225 -6.25 -12.36 5.42
N VAL A 226 -6.00 -12.32 4.10
CA VAL A 226 -5.89 -13.55 3.30
C VAL A 226 -4.75 -14.44 3.79
N ASN A 227 -3.58 -13.86 4.09
CA ASN A 227 -2.41 -14.64 4.52
C ASN A 227 -2.56 -15.25 5.91
N LEU A 228 -3.35 -14.63 6.81
CA LEU A 228 -3.51 -15.11 8.19
C LEU A 228 -4.75 -15.99 8.41
N ILE A 229 -5.80 -15.81 7.61
CA ILE A 229 -7.10 -16.44 7.84
C ILE A 229 -7.34 -17.64 6.90
N PHE A 230 -6.78 -17.60 5.69
CA PHE A 230 -7.06 -18.61 4.67
C PHE A 230 -5.81 -19.43 4.33
N SER A 231 -6.02 -20.72 4.11
CA SER A 231 -5.04 -21.59 3.46
C SER A 231 -5.26 -21.58 1.95
N GLY A 232 -4.19 -21.53 1.16
CA GLY A 232 -4.28 -21.49 -0.30
C GLY A 232 -2.92 -21.61 -0.99
N LEU A 233 -2.92 -21.49 -2.33
CA LEU A 233 -1.69 -21.57 -3.13
C LEU A 233 -0.65 -20.53 -2.72
N HIS A 234 -1.05 -19.44 -2.06
CA HIS A 234 -0.19 -18.37 -1.57
C HIS A 234 0.28 -18.53 -0.12
N SER A 235 -0.06 -19.63 0.56
CA SER A 235 0.37 -19.87 1.94
C SER A 235 1.88 -20.08 2.10
N TYR A 236 2.63 -20.24 1.00
CA TYR A 236 4.11 -20.23 1.02
C TYR A 236 4.68 -18.85 1.39
N ALA A 237 3.88 -17.78 1.30
CA ALA A 237 4.33 -16.42 1.60
C ALA A 237 4.68 -16.21 3.09
N GLY A 238 4.40 -17.21 3.95
CA GLY A 238 5.03 -17.44 5.24
C GLY A 238 4.85 -16.34 6.30
N ILE A 239 4.60 -16.79 7.53
CA ILE A 239 5.35 -16.31 8.69
C ILE A 239 6.58 -17.21 8.80
#